data_AF-A0A0F9JDS5-F1
#
_entry.id   AF-A0A0F9JDS5-F1
#
_cell.length_a   1.000
_cell.length_b   1.000
_cell.length_c   1.000
_cell.angle_alpha   90.00
_cell.angle_beta   90.00
_cell.angle_gamma   90.00
#
_symmetry.space_group_name_H-M   'P 1'
#
loop_
_entity.id
_entity.type
_entity.pdbx_description
1 polymer ?
#
loop_
_entity_poly.entity_id
_entity_poly.type
_entity_poly.pdbx_seq_one_letter_code
_entity_poly.pdbx_strand_id
1 'polypeptide(L)'
;MQISKEHMKMLDIIIKISIDNASRAFSKTIKHGALIELARTELVDVSEITEEMNNDSREMAGTMLQLNGVLKGKLLFMIPFDGALVLQDYYLCSPKGTLKEFDEYTETTYKKDS
;
A
#
# COMPACT_ATOMS: atom_id res chain seq x y z
N MET A 1 1.74 -10.37 -23.50
CA MET A 1 1.89 -11.59 -22.68
C MET A 1 0.51 -12.20 -22.47
N GLN A 2 0.27 -13.49 -22.78
CA GLN A 2 -1.03 -14.12 -22.51
C GLN A 2 -0.99 -14.87 -21.18
N ILE A 3 -1.63 -14.30 -20.15
CA ILE A 3 -1.82 -14.98 -18.86
C ILE A 3 -3.19 -15.68 -18.89
N SER A 4 -3.21 -16.96 -18.51
CA SER A 4 -4.44 -17.75 -18.49
C SER A 4 -5.39 -17.27 -17.39
N LYS A 5 -6.69 -17.51 -17.57
CA LYS A 5 -7.70 -17.22 -16.53
C LYS A 5 -7.42 -17.97 -15.22
N GLU A 6 -6.80 -19.14 -15.28
CA GLU A 6 -6.41 -19.92 -14.11
C GLU A 6 -5.28 -19.25 -13.33
N HIS A 7 -4.26 -18.73 -14.02
CA HIS A 7 -3.19 -17.96 -13.38
C HIS A 7 -3.72 -16.69 -12.72
N MET A 8 -4.70 -16.00 -13.33
CA MET A 8 -5.35 -14.85 -12.70
C MET A 8 -6.15 -15.22 -11.45
N LYS A 9 -6.90 -16.32 -11.48
CA LYS A 9 -7.59 -16.82 -10.28
C LYS A 9 -6.63 -17.19 -9.16
N MET A 10 -5.49 -17.80 -9.50
CA MET A 10 -4.47 -18.14 -8.51
C MET A 10 -3.86 -16.87 -7.91
N LEU A 11 -3.57 -15.86 -8.74
CA LEU A 11 -3.09 -14.55 -8.27
C LEU A 11 -4.09 -13.89 -7.31
N ASP A 12 -5.39 -13.90 -7.65
CA ASP A 12 -6.45 -13.37 -6.77
C ASP A 12 -6.48 -14.07 -5.41
N ILE A 13 -6.36 -15.40 -5.38
CA ILE A 13 -6.35 -16.16 -4.14
C ILE A 13 -5.14 -15.79 -3.29
N ILE A 14 -3.95 -15.71 -3.91
CA ILE A 14 -2.71 -15.33 -3.21
C ILE A 14 -2.85 -13.93 -2.62
N ILE A 15 -3.31 -12.95 -3.42
CA ILE A 15 -3.48 -11.56 -2.98
C ILE A 15 -4.49 -11.47 -1.83
N LYS A 16 -5.63 -12.16 -1.90
CA LYS A 16 -6.62 -12.18 -0.82
C LYS A 16 -6.03 -12.69 0.49
N ILE A 17 -5.30 -13.81 0.45
CA ILE A 17 -4.63 -14.36 1.64
C ILE A 17 -3.58 -13.37 2.17
N SER A 18 -2.81 -12.74 1.29
CA SER A 18 -1.83 -11.72 1.68
C SER A 18 -2.49 -10.51 2.33
N ILE A 19 -3.63 -10.04 1.82
CA ILE A 19 -4.40 -8.92 2.37
C ILE A 19 -4.98 -9.27 3.73
N ASP A 20 -5.54 -10.46 3.91
CA ASP A 20 -6.03 -10.90 5.23
C ASP A 20 -4.92 -10.89 6.28
N ASN A 21 -3.73 -11.37 5.90
CA ASN A 21 -2.55 -11.34 6.77
C ASN A 21 -2.09 -9.91 7.05
N ALA A 22 -2.05 -9.05 6.02
CA ALA A 22 -1.69 -7.64 6.17
C ALA A 22 -2.69 -6.91 7.07
N SER A 23 -4.00 -7.14 6.93
CA SER A 23 -5.07 -6.55 7.74
C SER A 23 -4.91 -6.91 9.22
N ARG A 24 -4.59 -8.18 9.51
CA ARG A 24 -4.34 -8.65 10.88
C ARG A 24 -3.07 -8.03 11.47
N ALA A 25 -1.98 -7.99 10.70
CA ALA A 25 -0.72 -7.39 11.13
C ALA A 25 -0.90 -5.89 11.37
N PHE A 26 -1.53 -5.20 10.43
CA PHE A 26 -1.79 -3.77 10.49
C PHE A 26 -2.67 -3.40 11.68
N SER A 27 -3.76 -4.14 11.93
CA SER A 27 -4.63 -3.93 13.09
C SER A 27 -3.86 -4.00 14.41
N LYS A 28 -2.91 -4.94 14.53
CA LYS A 28 -2.05 -5.07 15.72
C LYS A 28 -1.10 -3.88 15.83
N THR A 29 -0.51 -3.45 14.72
CA THR A 29 0.42 -2.32 14.66
C THR A 29 -0.24 -1.02 15.11
N ILE A 30 -1.44 -0.71 14.61
CA ILE A 30 -2.16 0.53 14.98
C ILE A 30 -3.03 0.41 16.23
N LYS A 31 -3.06 -0.77 16.87
CA LYS A 31 -3.88 -1.09 18.05
C LYS A 31 -5.38 -0.79 17.88
N HIS A 32 -5.88 -0.87 16.65
CA HIS A 32 -7.27 -0.63 16.27
C HIS A 32 -7.72 -1.70 15.28
N GLY A 33 -9.03 -1.99 15.25
CA GLY A 33 -9.59 -2.88 14.24
C GLY A 33 -9.53 -2.21 12.87
N ALA A 34 -8.69 -2.75 11.96
CA ALA A 34 -8.60 -2.30 10.58
C ALA A 34 -8.86 -3.47 9.63
N LEU A 35 -9.79 -3.24 8.70
CA LEU A 35 -10.10 -4.15 7.60
C LEU A 35 -9.49 -3.58 6.31
N ILE A 36 -8.68 -4.38 5.63
CA ILE A 36 -8.21 -4.09 4.28
C ILE A 36 -8.99 -4.99 3.32
N GLU A 37 -9.71 -4.40 2.37
CA GLU A 37 -10.49 -5.13 1.38
C GLU A 37 -9.84 -5.01 -0.01
N LEU A 38 -9.80 -6.12 -0.74
CA LEU A 38 -9.34 -6.15 -2.12
C LEU A 38 -10.48 -5.69 -3.04
N ALA A 39 -10.34 -4.50 -3.63
CA ALA A 39 -11.34 -3.98 -4.58
C ALA A 39 -11.25 -4.65 -5.95
N ARG A 40 -10.04 -4.74 -6.53
CA ARG A 40 -9.80 -5.29 -7.86
C ARG A 40 -8.36 -5.79 -8.00
N THR A 41 -8.16 -6.81 -8.83
CA THR A 41 -6.85 -7.27 -9.30
C THR A 41 -6.86 -7.26 -10.81
N GLU A 42 -5.84 -6.66 -11.40
CA GLU A 42 -5.73 -6.56 -12.85
C GLU A 42 -4.26 -6.54 -13.27
N LEU A 43 -4.02 -6.95 -14.51
CA LEU A 43 -2.73 -6.89 -15.16
C LEU A 43 -2.81 -5.84 -16.26
N VAL A 44 -2.00 -4.81 -16.10
CA VAL A 44 -2.00 -3.61 -16.95
C VAL A 44 -0.59 -3.31 -17.42
N ASP A 45 -0.45 -2.59 -18.53
CA ASP A 45 0.84 -2.05 -18.93
C ASP A 45 1.26 -0.96 -17.93
N VAL A 46 2.54 -0.94 -17.58
CA VAL A 46 3.06 0.06 -16.63
C VAL A 46 2.90 1.49 -17.16
N SER A 47 2.94 1.68 -18.48
CA SER A 47 2.78 2.98 -19.13
C SER A 47 1.35 3.48 -18.98
N GLU A 48 0.36 2.59 -19.18
CA GLU A 48 -1.07 2.90 -19.05
C GLU A 48 -1.43 3.28 -17.62
N ILE A 49 -0.99 2.47 -16.63
CA ILE A 49 -1.28 2.78 -15.23
C ILE A 49 -0.56 4.04 -14.75
N THR A 50 0.64 4.32 -15.26
CA THR A 50 1.36 5.56 -14.95
C THR A 50 0.59 6.78 -15.47
N GLU A 51 -0.03 6.68 -16.65
CA GLU A 51 -0.88 7.75 -17.19
C GLU A 51 -2.15 7.95 -16.35
N GLU A 52 -2.84 6.87 -15.96
CA GLU A 52 -3.99 6.94 -15.04
C GLU A 52 -3.60 7.61 -13.72
N MET A 53 -2.44 7.24 -13.16
CA MET A 53 -1.91 7.82 -11.93
C MET A 53 -1.55 9.30 -12.08
N ASN A 54 -0.99 9.71 -13.23
CA ASN A 54 -0.66 11.13 -13.49
C ASN A 54 -1.90 12.00 -13.66
N ASN A 55 -3.05 11.41 -13.99
CA ASN A 55 -4.33 12.11 -14.07
C ASN A 55 -4.97 12.29 -12.68
N ASP A 56 -4.45 11.66 -11.63
CA ASP A 56 -4.85 11.91 -10.25
C ASP A 56 -4.11 13.16 -9.73
N SER A 57 -4.84 14.25 -9.52
CA SER A 57 -4.26 15.51 -9.04
C SER A 57 -3.97 15.53 -7.54
N ARG A 58 -4.28 14.44 -6.81
CA ARG A 58 -4.02 14.36 -5.37
C ARG A 58 -2.54 14.12 -5.11
N GLU A 59 -2.04 14.71 -4.04
CA GLU A 59 -0.72 14.35 -3.53
C GLU A 59 -0.75 12.94 -2.96
N MET A 60 0.27 12.13 -3.30
CA MET A 60 0.32 10.71 -2.96
C MET A 60 1.57 10.43 -2.13
N ALA A 61 1.39 9.71 -1.02
CA ALA A 61 2.50 9.08 -0.30
C ALA A 61 2.77 7.70 -0.90
N GLY A 62 4.02 7.47 -1.32
CA GLY A 62 4.44 6.22 -1.95
C GLY A 62 5.61 5.57 -1.23
N THR A 63 5.59 4.23 -1.14
CA THR A 63 6.77 3.44 -0.76
C THR A 63 7.02 2.35 -1.78
N MET A 64 8.30 2.13 -2.10
CA MET A 64 8.73 1.18 -3.12
C MET A 64 9.66 0.14 -2.48
N LEU A 65 9.22 -1.12 -2.49
CA LEU A 65 10.00 -2.24 -1.98
C LEU A 65 10.67 -2.97 -3.15
N GLN A 66 11.98 -3.13 -3.07
CA GLN A 66 12.74 -3.93 -4.03
C GLN A 66 12.62 -5.41 -3.68
N LEU A 67 12.09 -6.21 -4.60
CA LEU A 67 12.10 -7.67 -4.47
C LEU A 67 13.43 -8.22 -5.00
N ASN A 68 14.13 -8.91 -4.12
CA ASN A 68 15.39 -9.60 -4.39
C ASN A 68 15.18 -11.12 -4.32
N GLY A 69 15.94 -11.90 -5.09
CA GLY A 69 15.87 -13.37 -5.09
C GLY A 69 15.20 -13.95 -6.33
N VAL A 70 14.36 -14.98 -6.14
CA VAL A 70 13.74 -15.76 -7.23
C VAL A 70 12.78 -14.91 -8.06
N LEU A 71 12.03 -14.03 -7.41
CA LEU A 71 11.21 -13.02 -8.07
C LEU A 71 11.94 -11.68 -8.01
N LYS A 72 12.35 -11.17 -9.17
CA LYS A 72 12.93 -9.83 -9.30
C LYS A 72 11.83 -8.86 -9.72
N GLY A 73 11.71 -7.76 -9.01
CA GLY A 73 10.69 -6.75 -9.30
C GLY A 73 10.65 -5.67 -8.23
N LYS A 74 9.69 -4.75 -8.37
CA LYS A 74 9.42 -3.72 -7.37
C LYS A 74 7.94 -3.79 -7.00
N LEU A 75 7.65 -3.65 -5.71
CA LEU A 75 6.30 -3.45 -5.22
C LEU A 75 6.15 -1.97 -4.88
N LEU A 76 5.15 -1.32 -5.49
CA LEU A 76 4.80 0.05 -5.22
C LEU A 76 3.51 0.09 -4.41
N PHE A 77 3.57 0.69 -3.23
CA PHE A 77 2.39 0.99 -2.41
C PHE A 77 2.18 2.49 -2.44
N MET A 78 0.96 2.91 -2.76
CA MET A 78 0.60 4.32 -2.81
C MET A 78 -0.73 4.55 -2.13
N ILE A 79 -0.80 5.64 -1.38
CA ILE A 79 -2.01 6.13 -0.74
C ILE A 79 -2.09 7.64 -0.91
N PRO A 80 -3.29 8.23 -1.00
CA PRO A 80 -3.46 9.67 -0.90
C PRO A 80 -2.82 10.23 0.39
N PHE A 81 -2.19 11.38 0.28
CA PHE A 81 -1.43 12.01 1.37
C PHE A 81 -2.30 12.28 2.61
N ASP A 82 -3.54 12.73 2.40
CA ASP A 82 -4.54 12.91 3.46
C ASP A 82 -4.85 11.60 4.19
N GLY A 83 -4.94 10.48 3.45
CA GLY A 83 -5.07 9.15 4.01
C GLY A 83 -3.84 8.73 4.83
N ALA A 84 -2.64 9.09 4.36
CA ALA A 84 -1.39 8.79 5.04
C ALA A 84 -1.29 9.47 6.41
N LEU A 85 -1.68 10.75 6.50
CA LEU A 85 -1.73 11.50 7.76
C LEU A 85 -2.66 10.84 8.79
N VAL A 86 -3.82 10.36 8.35
CA VAL A 86 -4.77 9.65 9.22
C VAL A 86 -4.16 8.35 9.75
N LEU A 87 -3.48 7.57 8.90
CA LEU A 87 -2.82 6.34 9.35
C LEU A 87 -1.71 6.62 10.37
N GLN A 88 -1.04 7.76 10.23
CA GLN A 88 -0.01 8.18 11.16
C GLN A 88 -0.57 8.60 12.52
N ASP A 89 -1.67 9.36 12.56
CA ASP A 89 -2.36 9.67 13.82
C ASP A 89 -2.72 8.36 14.55
N TYR A 90 -3.22 7.35 13.83
CA TYR A 90 -3.49 6.03 14.39
C TYR A 90 -2.23 5.33 14.91
N TYR A 91 -1.13 5.36 14.15
CA TYR A 91 0.13 4.74 14.56
C TYR A 91 0.70 5.37 15.83
N LEU A 92 0.65 6.71 15.92
CA LEU A 92 1.13 7.47 17.08
C LEU A 92 0.13 7.52 18.24
N CYS A 93 -1.03 6.87 18.11
CA CYS A 93 -2.13 6.93 19.07
C CYS A 93 -2.56 8.39 19.39
N SER A 94 -2.48 9.26 18.38
CA SER A 94 -2.85 10.68 18.49
C SER A 94 -4.30 10.91 18.00
N PRO A 95 -4.98 11.97 18.48
CA PRO A 95 -6.30 12.34 17.97
C PRO A 95 -6.27 12.60 16.46
N LYS A 96 -7.29 12.15 15.73
CA LYS A 96 -7.38 12.38 14.27
C LYS A 96 -7.31 13.88 13.94
N GLY A 97 -6.49 14.24 12.95
CA GLY A 97 -6.31 15.61 12.47
C GLY A 97 -5.25 16.40 13.25
N THR A 98 -4.44 15.73 14.08
CA THR A 98 -3.32 16.38 14.77
C THR A 98 -2.17 16.71 13.84
N LEU A 99 -1.91 15.87 12.85
CA LEU A 99 -0.84 16.07 11.87
C LEU A 99 -1.36 16.76 10.61
N LYS A 100 -0.62 17.80 10.19
CA LYS A 100 -0.88 18.56 8.94
C LYS A 100 0.21 18.36 7.90
N GLU A 101 1.41 17.95 8.33
CA GLU A 101 2.60 17.71 7.51
C GLU A 101 3.40 16.57 8.15
N PHE A 102 4.23 15.88 7.36
CA PHE A 102 5.24 14.95 7.89
C PHE A 102 6.44 15.75 8.44
N ASP A 103 6.80 15.50 9.69
CA ASP A 103 8.07 15.93 10.30
C ASP A 103 9.22 14.90 10.09
N GLU A 104 10.46 15.29 10.38
CA GLU A 104 11.65 14.42 10.25
C GLU A 104 11.56 13.12 11.09
N TYR A 105 10.75 13.07 12.15
CA TYR A 105 10.54 11.86 12.96
C TYR A 105 9.50 10.92 12.31
N THR A 106 8.51 11.48 11.64
CA THR A 106 7.42 10.77 10.98
C THR A 106 7.82 10.16 9.63
N GLU A 107 8.75 10.76 8.89
CA GLU A 107 9.33 10.16 7.67
C GLU A 107 9.99 8.79 7.95
N THR A 108 10.60 8.62 9.12
CA THR A 108 11.27 7.36 9.52
C THR A 108 10.29 6.21 9.76
N THR A 109 9.00 6.50 9.98
CA THR A 109 7.97 5.47 10.16
C THR A 109 7.71 4.71 8.85
N TYR A 110 7.92 5.37 7.70
CA TYR A 110 7.80 4.77 6.37
C TYR A 110 9.11 4.15 5.88
N LYS A 111 10.26 4.59 6.43
CA LYS A 111 11.60 4.05 6.19
C LYS A 111 12.08 3.24 7.40
N LYS A 112 11.42 2.15 7.74
CA LYS A 112 12.01 1.22 8.71
C LYS A 112 12.90 0.20 7.99
N ASP A 113 14.19 0.50 8.00
CA ASP A 113 15.36 -0.35 7.72
C ASP A 113 15.21 -1.35 6.57
N SER A 114 15.65 -0.91 5.40
CA SER A 114 16.15 -1.75 4.29
C SER A 114 17.32 -2.62 4.72
#